data_AF-A0A085NFG2-F1
#
_entry.id   AF-A0A085NFG2-F1
#
_cell.length_a   1.000
_cell.length_b   1.000
_cell.length_c   1.000
_cell.angle_alpha   90.00
_cell.angle_beta   90.00
_cell.angle_gamma   90.00
#
_symmetry.space_group_name_H-M   'P 1'
#
loop_
_entity.id
_entity.type
_entity.pdbx_description
1 polymer ?
#
loop_
_entity_poly.entity_id
_entity_poly.type
_entity_poly.pdbx_seq_one_letter_code
_entity_poly.pdbx_strand_id
1 'polypeptide(L)'
;MLAAQSGQDQKELEKLDIKTLRDPPYSTDLSPTDYHFFRPPELYVREEVHHDESSLENGFCQFLNSCSANTIYWTIRLSLRKIIHAAV
;
A
#
# COMPACT_ATOMS: atom_id res chain seq x y z
N MET A 1 4.17 23.74 -4.82
CA MET A 1 3.38 24.04 -3.61
C MET A 1 3.08 22.70 -2.93
N LEU A 2 3.98 22.16 -2.10
CA LEU A 2 3.82 20.82 -1.47
C LEU A 2 4.78 20.60 -0.27
N ALA A 3 5.18 21.67 0.43
CA ALA A 3 6.16 21.60 1.53
C ALA A 3 5.57 21.89 2.93
N ALA A 4 4.26 22.16 3.02
CA ALA A 4 3.64 22.57 4.30
C ALA A 4 3.14 21.40 5.16
N GLN A 5 2.90 20.22 4.57
CA GLN A 5 2.35 19.06 5.30
C GLN A 5 3.41 18.27 6.08
N SER A 6 4.62 18.11 5.52
CA SER A 6 5.62 17.16 6.02
C SER A 6 6.11 17.42 7.45
N GLY A 7 6.09 18.69 7.90
CA GLY A 7 6.54 19.07 9.23
C GLY A 7 5.53 18.81 10.35
N GLN A 8 4.23 18.71 10.05
CA GLN A 8 3.20 18.36 11.05
C GLN A 8 3.12 16.84 11.22
N ASP A 9 3.18 16.10 10.11
CA ASP A 9 3.07 14.64 10.11
C ASP A 9 4.22 14.00 10.89
N GLN A 10 5.44 14.53 10.77
CA GLN A 10 6.61 14.01 11.48
C GLN A 10 6.52 14.16 13.00
N LYS A 11 5.92 15.24 13.49
CA LYS A 11 5.71 15.46 14.93
C LYS A 11 4.68 14.50 15.51
N GLU A 12 3.65 14.15 14.75
CA GLU A 12 2.65 13.17 15.19
C GLU A 12 3.24 11.75 15.18
N LEU A 13 4.08 11.41 14.21
CA LEU A 13 4.80 10.12 14.18
C LEU A 13 5.75 9.95 15.38
N GLU A 14 6.45 11.02 15.76
CA GLU A 14 7.31 11.04 16.95
C GLU A 14 6.51 10.86 18.25
N LYS A 15 5.32 11.48 18.36
CA LYS A 15 4.41 11.27 19.51
C LYS A 15 3.90 9.84 19.62
N LEU A 16 3.70 9.18 18.49
CA LEU A 16 3.22 7.79 18.41
C LEU A 16 4.36 6.76 18.50
N ASP A 17 5.62 7.20 18.67
CA ASP A 17 6.84 6.36 18.66
C ASP A 17 6.95 5.47 17.40
N ILE A 18 6.45 5.97 16.27
CA ILE A 18 6.50 5.27 14.99
C ILE A 18 7.82 5.59 14.30
N LYS A 19 8.68 4.57 14.16
CA LYS A 19 9.92 4.69 13.39
C LYS A 19 9.61 4.67 11.90
N THR A 20 9.95 5.76 11.20
CA THR A 20 9.88 5.84 9.74
C THR A 20 11.12 5.23 9.10
N LEU A 21 10.91 4.38 8.10
CA LEU A 21 11.98 3.93 7.20
C LEU A 21 12.16 5.00 6.12
N ARG A 22 13.41 5.33 5.76
CA ARG A 22 13.65 6.24 4.63
C ARG A 22 13.31 5.50 3.33
N ASP A 23 12.34 6.02 2.60
CA ASP A 23 12.02 5.55 1.26
C ASP A 23 12.76 6.41 0.22
N PRO A 24 13.50 5.83 -0.74
CA PRO A 24 14.12 6.60 -1.80
C PRO A 24 13.05 7.19 -2.73
N PRO A 25 13.26 8.40 -3.29
CA PRO A 25 12.30 8.97 -4.24
C PRO A 25 12.09 8.05 -5.44
N TYR A 26 10.82 7.90 -5.85
CA TYR A 26 10.37 7.06 -6.99
C TYR A 26 10.61 5.54 -6.84
N SER A 27 10.53 5.02 -5.62
CA SER A 27 10.73 3.59 -5.32
C SER A 27 9.43 2.76 -5.39
N THR A 28 8.57 2.99 -6.37
CA THR A 28 7.32 2.23 -6.53
C THR A 28 7.52 0.72 -6.66
N ASP A 29 8.68 0.27 -7.17
CA ASP A 29 9.04 -1.15 -7.23
C ASP A 29 9.45 -1.75 -5.87
N LEU A 30 9.82 -0.90 -4.91
CA LEU A 30 10.25 -1.30 -3.56
C LEU A 30 9.15 -1.13 -2.52
N SER A 31 8.10 -0.35 -2.80
CA SER A 31 6.94 -0.23 -1.94
C SER A 31 6.08 -1.51 -2.04
N PRO A 32 5.96 -2.30 -0.96
CA PRO A 32 5.09 -3.48 -0.97
C PRO A 32 3.63 -3.10 -1.25
N THR A 33 3.24 -1.89 -0.86
CA THR A 33 1.90 -1.35 -1.08
C THR A 33 1.66 -1.07 -2.56
N ASP A 34 2.60 -0.39 -3.23
CA ASP A 34 2.42 -0.01 -4.65
C ASP A 34 2.50 -1.21 -5.59
N TYR A 35 3.44 -2.12 -5.39
CA TYR A 35 3.63 -3.24 -6.34
C TYR A 35 2.73 -4.47 -6.04
N HIS A 36 2.39 -4.74 -4.78
CA HIS A 36 1.63 -5.95 -4.41
C HIS A 36 0.24 -5.68 -3.88
N PHE A 37 0.03 -4.60 -3.13
CA PHE A 37 -1.28 -4.33 -2.55
C PHE A 37 -2.22 -3.64 -3.54
N PHE A 38 -1.74 -2.63 -4.29
CA PHE A 38 -2.64 -1.85 -5.16
C PHE A 38 -2.91 -2.48 -6.53
N ARG A 39 -2.06 -3.38 -7.04
CA ARG A 39 -2.32 -4.02 -8.34
C ARG A 39 -3.57 -4.91 -8.38
N PRO A 40 -3.80 -5.84 -7.44
CA PRO A 40 -4.99 -6.68 -7.47
C PRO A 40 -6.31 -5.89 -7.37
N PRO A 41 -6.45 -4.90 -6.47
CA PRO A 41 -7.62 -4.03 -6.48
C PRO A 41 -7.70 -3.12 -7.71
N GLU A 42 -6.59 -2.62 -8.25
CA GLU A 42 -6.61 -1.82 -9.48
C GLU A 42 -7.18 -2.60 -10.67
N LEU A 43 -6.82 -3.88 -10.79
CA LEU A 43 -7.41 -4.78 -11.79
C LEU A 43 -8.91 -5.00 -11.53
N TYR A 44 -9.29 -5.26 -10.27
CA TYR A 44 -10.69 -5.44 -9.88
C TYR A 44 -11.56 -4.21 -10.21
N VAL A 45 -11.09 -3.00 -9.88
CA VAL A 45 -11.80 -1.74 -10.19
C VAL A 45 -11.88 -1.47 -11.70
N ARG A 46 -10.91 -1.97 -12.48
CA ARG A 46 -10.94 -1.85 -13.95
C ARG A 46 -11.87 -2.86 -14.62
N GLU A 47 -12.09 -4.02 -13.99
CA GLU A 47 -12.93 -5.11 -14.52
C GLU A 47 -14.42 -4.92 -14.19
N GLU A 48 -14.74 -4.27 -13.08
CA GLU A 48 -16.11 -4.01 -12.62
C GLU A 48 -16.64 -2.64 -13.08
N VAL A 49 -17.93 -2.58 -13.44
CA VAL A 49 -18.61 -1.30 -13.74
C VAL A 49 -19.25 -0.78 -12.46
N HIS A 50 -18.68 0.27 -11.89
CA HIS A 50 -19.21 0.92 -10.69
C HIS A 50 -20.13 2.09 -11.09
N HIS A 51 -21.37 2.06 -10.60
CA HIS A 51 -22.37 3.10 -10.91
C HIS A 51 -22.30 4.31 -9.97
N ASP A 52 -21.70 4.13 -8.79
CA ASP A 52 -21.58 5.12 -7.73
C ASP A 52 -20.43 4.77 -6.77
N GLU A 53 -20.01 5.76 -5.98
CA GLU A 53 -18.90 5.62 -5.02
C GLU A 53 -19.19 4.56 -3.95
N SER A 54 -20.43 4.44 -3.47
CA SER A 54 -20.80 3.45 -2.46
C SER A 54 -20.77 2.02 -3.01
N SER A 55 -21.14 1.82 -4.28
CA SER A 55 -20.96 0.54 -4.98
C SER A 55 -19.49 0.15 -5.10
N LEU A 56 -18.61 1.11 -5.41
CA LEU A 56 -17.16 0.90 -5.45
C LEU A 56 -16.60 0.54 -4.08
N GLU A 57 -16.94 1.28 -3.03
CA GLU A 57 -16.49 1.01 -1.66
C GLU A 57 -16.93 -0.38 -1.19
N ASN A 58 -18.19 -0.75 -1.44
CA ASN A 58 -18.73 -2.06 -1.07
C ASN A 58 -18.04 -3.20 -1.85
N GLY A 59 -17.83 -3.03 -3.16
CA GLY A 59 -17.10 -4.01 -3.98
C GLY A 59 -15.66 -4.19 -3.49
N PHE A 60 -14.97 -3.09 -3.18
CA PHE A 60 -13.63 -3.12 -2.62
C PHE A 60 -13.59 -3.81 -1.24
N CYS A 61 -14.56 -3.56 -0.37
CA CYS A 61 -14.69 -4.26 0.91
C CYS A 61 -14.89 -5.77 0.73
N GLN A 62 -15.72 -6.19 -0.23
CA GLN A 62 -15.92 -7.61 -0.55
C GLN A 62 -14.64 -8.24 -1.11
N PHE A 63 -13.93 -7.54 -1.99
CA PHE A 63 -12.64 -7.96 -2.52
C PHE A 63 -11.62 -8.20 -1.39
N LEU A 64 -11.48 -7.25 -0.46
CA LEU A 64 -10.58 -7.38 0.69
C LEU A 64 -10.98 -8.56 1.60
N ASN A 65 -12.27 -8.76 1.84
CA ASN A 65 -12.78 -9.87 2.64
C ASN A 65 -12.58 -11.23 1.95
N SER A 66 -12.53 -11.26 0.62
CA SER A 66 -12.23 -12.46 -0.15
C SER A 66 -10.73 -12.79 -0.20
N CYS A 67 -9.87 -11.78 -0.03
CA CYS A 67 -8.43 -11.99 0.01
C CYS A 67 -8.02 -12.74 1.28
N SER A 68 -7.45 -13.93 1.12
CA SER A 68 -6.88 -14.62 2.26
C SER A 68 -5.70 -13.81 2.82
N ALA A 69 -5.67 -13.63 4.15
CA ALA A 69 -4.56 -12.96 4.83
C ALA A 69 -3.20 -13.61 4.50
N ASN A 70 -3.20 -14.92 4.20
CA ASN A 70 -2.03 -15.66 3.77
C ASN A 70 -1.52 -15.23 2.37
N THR A 71 -2.42 -14.94 1.43
CA THR A 71 -2.05 -14.47 0.08
C THR A 71 -1.36 -13.11 0.16
N ILE A 72 -1.91 -12.18 0.96
CA ILE A 72 -1.34 -10.85 1.18
C ILE A 72 -0.02 -10.96 1.96
N TYR A 73 0.04 -11.78 3.01
CA TYR A 73 1.24 -11.97 3.81
C TYR A 73 2.40 -12.59 3.01
N TRP A 74 2.14 -13.64 2.22
CA TRP A 74 3.17 -14.33 1.45
C TRP A 74 3.70 -13.47 0.31
N THR A 75 2.84 -12.68 -0.34
CA THR A 75 3.26 -11.75 -1.40
C THR A 75 4.12 -10.63 -0.84
N ILE A 76 3.68 -9.91 0.20
CA ILE A 76 4.45 -8.86 0.87
C ILE A 76 5.79 -9.40 1.40
N ARG A 77 5.78 -10.61 1.99
CA ARG A 77 7.00 -11.25 2.50
C ARG A 77 8.01 -11.57 1.40
N LEU A 78 7.55 -11.99 0.22
CA LEU A 78 8.42 -12.26 -0.92
C LEU A 78 9.07 -10.97 -1.46
N SER A 79 8.33 -9.86 -1.47
CA SER A 79 8.83 -8.53 -1.87
C SER A 79 9.86 -8.01 -0.88
N LEU A 80 9.55 -8.06 0.42
CA LEU A 80 10.47 -7.65 1.48
C LEU A 80 11.79 -8.44 1.40
N ARG A 81 11.72 -9.72 1.05
CA ARG A 81 12.91 -10.56 0.86
C ARG A 81 13.76 -10.12 -0.34
N LYS A 82 13.14 -9.65 -1.43
CA LYS A 82 13.86 -9.09 -2.59
C LYS A 82 14.53 -7.76 -2.26
N ILE A 83 13.87 -6.90 -1.48
CA ILE A 83 14.43 -5.61 -1.04
C ILE A 83 15.63 -5.81 -0.14
N ILE A 84 15.53 -6.73 0.84
CA ILE A 84 16.64 -7.05 1.74
C ILE A 84 17.85 -7.61 0.96
N HIS A 85 17.61 -8.46 -0.05
CA HIS A 85 18.69 -9.01 -0.88
C HIS A 85 19.29 -8.00 -1.86
N ALA A 86 18.54 -6.98 -2.30
CA ALA A 86 19.07 -5.89 -3.13
C ALA A 86 19.88 -4.87 -2.31
N ALA A 87 19.68 -4.84 -0.98
CA ALA A 87 20.34 -3.93 -0.06
C ALA A 87 21.60 -4.50 0.62
N VAL A 88 21.97 -5.76 0.36
CA VAL A 88 23.19 -6.45 0.82
C VAL A 88 24.10 -6.71 -0.36
#